data_AF-A0AAV0NJI4-F1
#
_entry.id   AF-A0AAV0NJI4-F1
#
_cell.length_a   1.000
_cell.length_b   1.000
_cell.length_c   1.000
_cell.angle_alpha   90.00
_cell.angle_beta   90.00
_cell.angle_gamma   90.00
#
_symmetry.space_group_name_H-M   'P 1'
#
loop_
_entity.id
_entity.type
_entity.pdbx_description
1 polymer ?
#
loop_
_entity_poly.entity_id
_entity_poly.type
_entity_poly.pdbx_seq_one_letter_code
_entity_poly.pdbx_strand_id
1 'polypeptide(L)'
;VSIRIAEKLRKSPSISSEFSIFRVPGQLRSVNEQAYEPQMLAIGPYYHGKADLQHMERHKIHYLRLLLHRTKDADDHHDDEVNRYVSAMKALEERARKCYAEPISRL
;
A
#
# COMPACT_ATOMS: atom_id res chain seq x y z
N VAL A 1 -44.12 -6.06 1.90
CA VAL A 1 -42.81 -5.42 2.18
C VAL A 1 -41.64 -6.37 1.94
N SER A 2 -41.72 -7.63 2.39
CA SER A 2 -40.63 -8.63 2.29
C SER A 2 -40.22 -9.00 0.85
N ILE A 3 -41.16 -9.05 -0.10
CA ILE A 3 -40.89 -9.36 -1.52
C ILE A 3 -39.95 -8.30 -2.15
N ARG A 4 -40.15 -7.01 -1.83
CA ARG A 4 -39.30 -5.92 -2.34
C ARG A 4 -37.87 -5.98 -1.79
N ILE A 5 -37.68 -6.52 -0.60
CA ILE A 5 -36.35 -6.68 0.01
C ILE A 5 -35.60 -7.84 -0.66
N ALA A 6 -36.27 -8.97 -0.89
CA ALA A 6 -35.68 -10.12 -1.58
C ALA A 6 -35.29 -9.77 -3.03
N GLU A 7 -36.10 -8.99 -3.74
CA GLU A 7 -35.77 -8.50 -5.08
C GLU A 7 -34.57 -7.53 -5.08
N LYS A 8 -34.47 -6.66 -4.08
CA LYS A 8 -33.32 -5.75 -3.92
C LYS A 8 -32.02 -6.52 -3.66
N LEU A 9 -32.07 -7.57 -2.83
CA LEU A 9 -30.90 -8.41 -2.52
C LEU A 9 -30.45 -9.26 -3.72
N ARG A 10 -31.39 -9.72 -4.55
CA ARG A 10 -31.05 -10.43 -5.81
C ARG A 10 -30.46 -9.52 -6.88
N LYS A 11 -30.86 -8.25 -6.90
CA LYS A 11 -30.38 -7.25 -7.85
C LYS A 11 -29.16 -6.48 -7.37
N SER A 12 -28.85 -6.55 -6.07
CA SER A 12 -27.61 -5.96 -5.57
C SER A 12 -26.44 -6.79 -6.08
N PRO A 13 -25.45 -6.17 -6.73
CA PRO A 13 -24.24 -6.90 -7.07
C PRO A 13 -23.67 -7.52 -5.79
N SER A 14 -23.25 -8.78 -5.88
CA SER A 14 -22.36 -9.37 -4.89
C SER A 14 -21.14 -8.46 -4.83
N ILE A 15 -21.01 -7.66 -3.77
CA ILE A 15 -19.78 -6.94 -3.49
C ILE A 15 -18.78 -8.01 -3.04
N SER A 16 -18.24 -8.77 -4.00
CA SER A 16 -16.87 -9.24 -3.81
C SER A 16 -16.06 -7.96 -3.80
N SER A 17 -15.63 -7.53 -2.62
CA SER A 17 -14.87 -6.29 -2.53
C SER A 17 -13.61 -6.49 -3.36
N GLU A 18 -13.55 -5.81 -4.51
CA GLU A 18 -12.38 -5.79 -5.39
C GLU A 18 -11.15 -5.24 -4.63
N PHE A 19 -11.42 -4.55 -3.52
CA PHE A 19 -10.48 -3.85 -2.65
C PHE A 19 -10.45 -4.46 -1.24
N SER A 20 -9.31 -4.35 -0.56
CA SER A 20 -9.13 -4.79 0.83
C SER A 20 -8.46 -3.74 1.73
N ILE A 21 -8.01 -2.62 1.15
CA ILE A 21 -7.36 -1.52 1.84
C ILE A 21 -8.19 -0.25 1.62
N PHE A 22 -8.67 0.35 2.70
CA PHE A 22 -9.57 1.50 2.69
C PHE A 22 -8.99 2.63 3.54
N ARG A 23 -9.27 3.88 3.19
CA ARG A 23 -9.07 4.98 4.13
C ARG A 23 -10.10 4.87 5.25
N VAL A 24 -9.68 5.28 6.43
CA VAL A 24 -10.59 5.40 7.58
C VAL A 24 -11.60 6.49 7.28
N PRO A 25 -12.92 6.22 7.35
CA PRO A 25 -13.96 7.23 7.15
C PRO A 25 -13.73 8.47 8.02
N GLY A 26 -13.94 9.65 7.44
CA GLY A 26 -13.67 10.93 8.12
C GLY A 26 -14.38 11.08 9.47
N GLN A 27 -15.59 10.54 9.61
CA GLN A 27 -16.34 10.58 10.87
C GLN A 27 -15.71 9.73 11.97
N LEU A 28 -15.08 8.60 11.63
CA LEU A 28 -14.34 7.78 12.59
C LEU A 28 -13.00 8.42 12.93
N ARG A 29 -12.32 8.93 11.90
CA ARG A 29 -11.03 9.61 12.04
C ARG A 29 -11.13 10.86 12.90
N SER A 30 -12.22 11.63 12.82
CA SER A 30 -12.38 12.87 13.60
C SER A 30 -12.53 12.66 15.11
N VAL A 31 -12.88 11.45 15.56
CA VAL A 31 -12.95 11.13 16.99
C VAL A 31 -11.56 11.10 17.62
N ASN A 32 -10.57 10.56 16.89
CA ASN A 32 -9.18 10.55 17.29
C ASN A 32 -8.27 10.43 16.06
N GLU A 33 -7.86 11.57 15.52
CA GLU A 33 -7.04 11.58 14.30
C GLU A 33 -5.67 10.91 14.52
N GLN A 34 -5.08 11.08 15.71
CA GLN A 34 -3.77 10.53 16.04
C GLN A 34 -3.73 9.00 16.10
N ALA A 35 -4.88 8.34 16.33
CA ALA A 35 -4.98 6.89 16.29
C ALA A 35 -4.87 6.32 14.86
N TYR A 36 -5.15 7.14 13.85
CA TYR A 36 -5.15 6.73 12.45
C TYR A 36 -3.99 7.31 11.64
N GLU A 37 -3.30 8.30 12.19
CA GLU A 37 -2.17 8.93 11.54
C GLU A 37 -0.85 8.20 11.87
N PRO A 38 -0.11 7.69 10.88
CA PRO A 38 1.21 7.12 11.14
C PRO A 38 2.15 8.18 11.71
N GLN A 39 2.88 7.81 12.75
CA GLN A 39 3.82 8.69 13.46
C GLN A 39 5.29 8.44 13.09
N MET A 40 5.60 7.24 12.60
CA MET A 40 6.97 6.81 12.34
C MET A 40 7.19 6.51 10.86
N LEU A 41 6.34 5.66 10.27
CA LEU A 41 6.53 5.15 8.92
C LEU A 41 5.25 5.16 8.10
N ALA A 42 5.33 5.67 6.88
CA ALA A 42 4.30 5.47 5.87
C ALA A 42 4.45 4.09 5.20
N ILE A 43 3.39 3.30 5.21
CA ILE A 43 3.28 2.07 4.43
C ILE A 43 2.23 2.28 3.34
N GLY A 44 2.65 2.07 2.09
CA GLY A 44 1.78 2.29 0.94
C GLY A 44 1.55 3.77 0.61
N PRO A 45 0.64 4.04 -0.33
CA PRO A 45 0.50 5.35 -0.97
C PRO A 45 -0.39 6.33 -0.20
N TYR A 46 -1.22 5.90 0.73
CA TYR A 46 -2.12 6.81 1.46
C TYR A 46 -1.39 7.87 2.29
N TYR A 47 -0.19 7.55 2.77
CA TYR A 47 0.64 8.44 3.58
C TYR A 47 1.99 8.78 2.92
N HIS A 48 2.15 8.44 1.64
CA HIS A 48 3.39 8.70 0.93
C HIS A 48 3.66 10.20 0.79
N GLY A 49 4.92 10.61 0.97
CA GLY A 49 5.34 12.01 0.80
C GLY A 49 5.02 12.93 1.99
N LYS A 50 4.38 12.42 3.05
CA LYS A 50 4.14 13.22 4.26
C LYS A 50 5.47 13.67 4.89
N ALA A 51 5.61 14.98 5.10
CA ALA A 51 6.84 15.60 5.60
C ALA A 51 7.35 14.95 6.90
N ASP A 52 6.45 14.73 7.86
CA ASP A 52 6.79 14.17 9.17
C ASP A 52 7.30 12.72 9.12
N LEU A 53 7.12 12.03 7.99
CA LEU A 53 7.50 10.63 7.79
C LEU A 53 8.75 10.46 6.91
N GLN A 54 9.29 11.55 6.37
CA GLN A 54 10.46 11.51 5.47
C GLN A 54 11.72 10.96 6.13
N HIS A 55 11.83 11.05 7.45
CA HIS A 55 12.97 10.49 8.18
C HIS A 55 13.11 8.99 7.92
N MET A 56 12.00 8.25 7.96
CA MET A 56 12.01 6.80 7.73
C MET A 56 12.18 6.41 6.26
N GLU A 57 11.92 7.30 5.30
CA GLU A 57 12.23 7.04 3.89
C GLU A 57 13.74 6.84 3.67
N ARG A 58 14.59 7.59 4.39
CA ARG A 58 16.05 7.39 4.36
C ARG A 58 16.44 6.03 4.92
N HIS A 59 15.79 5.60 6.00
CA HIS A 59 16.02 4.28 6.59
C HIS A 59 15.57 3.14 5.69
N LYS A 60 14.44 3.27 4.97
CA LYS A 60 14.03 2.29 3.95
C LYS A 60 15.11 2.04 2.91
N ILE A 61 15.70 3.11 2.37
CA ILE A 61 16.80 3.01 1.40
C ILE A 61 18.04 2.37 2.04
N HIS A 62 18.35 2.73 3.29
CA HIS A 62 19.45 2.09 4.02
C HIS A 62 19.22 0.58 4.22
N TYR A 63 18.00 0.17 4.61
CA TYR A 63 17.66 -1.24 4.74
C TYR A 63 17.69 -1.99 3.40
N LEU A 64 17.27 -1.37 2.30
CA LEU A 64 17.42 -1.94 0.97
C LEU A 64 18.91 -2.18 0.64
N ARG A 65 19.79 -1.22 0.94
CA ARG A 65 21.23 -1.41 0.77
C ARG A 65 21.74 -2.58 1.61
N LEU A 66 21.36 -2.66 2.89
CA LEU A 66 21.77 -3.77 3.76
C LEU A 66 21.26 -5.13 3.25
N LEU A 67 20.03 -5.19 2.73
CA LEU A 67 19.48 -6.39 2.12
C LEU A 67 20.33 -6.84 0.93
N LEU A 68 20.59 -5.92 0.00
CA LEU A 68 21.41 -6.18 -1.18
C LEU A 68 22.82 -6.64 -0.81
N HIS A 69 23.43 -6.06 0.25
CA HIS A 69 24.75 -6.49 0.71
C HIS A 69 24.76 -7.92 1.25
N ARG A 70 23.66 -8.40 1.83
CA ARG A 70 23.54 -9.77 2.36
C ARG A 70 23.30 -10.80 1.27
N THR A 71 22.72 -10.39 0.15
CA THR A 71 22.37 -11.27 -0.97
C THR A 71 23.45 -11.30 -2.05
N LYS A 72 24.55 -10.56 -1.85
CA LYS A 72 25.74 -10.65 -2.70
C LYS A 72 26.31 -12.06 -2.71
N ASP A 73 26.32 -12.67 -3.89
CA ASP A 73 27.31 -13.68 -4.24
C ASP A 73 28.64 -12.99 -4.61
N ALA A 74 29.74 -13.73 -4.69
CA ALA A 74 31.10 -13.20 -4.83
C ALA A 74 31.39 -12.41 -6.12
N ASP A 75 30.43 -12.34 -7.06
CA ASP A 75 30.55 -11.61 -8.33
C ASP A 75 29.90 -10.22 -8.27
N ASP A 76 30.64 -9.21 -8.70
CA ASP A 76 30.38 -7.78 -8.50
C ASP A 76 29.34 -7.20 -9.49
N HIS A 77 28.11 -7.73 -9.49
CA HIS A 77 27.00 -7.29 -10.36
C HIS A 77 25.88 -6.56 -9.59
N HIS A 78 26.23 -5.47 -8.91
CA HIS A 78 25.31 -4.74 -8.01
C HIS A 78 24.05 -4.17 -8.71
N ASP A 79 24.22 -3.58 -9.89
CA ASP A 79 23.11 -2.92 -10.60
C ASP A 79 22.09 -3.93 -11.14
N ASP A 80 22.54 -5.10 -11.57
CA ASP A 80 21.67 -6.18 -12.07
C ASP A 80 20.77 -6.73 -10.97
N GLU A 81 21.31 -6.87 -9.76
CA GLU A 81 20.53 -7.32 -8.60
C GLU A 81 19.47 -6.30 -8.19
N VAL A 82 19.82 -5.01 -8.14
CA VAL A 82 18.87 -3.92 -7.89
C VAL A 82 17.75 -3.95 -8.92
N ASN A 83 18.09 -4.04 -10.21
CA ASN A 83 17.13 -4.09 -11.30
C ASN A 83 16.19 -5.29 -11.19
N ARG A 84 16.69 -6.46 -10.76
CA ARG A 84 15.88 -7.65 -10.50
C ARG A 84 14.84 -7.40 -9.41
N TYR A 85 15.24 -6.84 -8.27
CA TYR A 85 14.31 -6.51 -7.19
C TYR A 85 13.29 -5.46 -7.60
N VAL A 86 13.72 -4.39 -8.28
CA VAL A 86 12.81 -3.34 -8.77
C VAL A 86 11.77 -3.93 -9.73
N SER A 87 12.18 -4.83 -10.62
CA SER A 87 11.26 -5.50 -11.55
C SER A 87 10.26 -6.40 -10.84
N ALA A 88 10.71 -7.19 -9.86
CA ALA A 88 9.83 -8.02 -9.03
C ALA A 88 8.85 -7.17 -8.20
N MET A 89 9.32 -6.05 -7.64
CA MET A 89 8.48 -5.11 -6.89
C MET A 89 7.43 -4.44 -7.76
N LYS A 90 7.74 -4.04 -9.00
CA LYS A 90 6.74 -3.47 -9.92
C LYS A 90 5.56 -4.42 -10.17
N ALA A 91 5.82 -5.70 -10.42
CA ALA A 91 4.77 -6.69 -10.62
C ALA A 91 3.89 -6.87 -9.36
N LEU A 92 4.49 -6.82 -8.18
CA LEU A 92 3.76 -6.87 -6.91
C LEU A 92 3.00 -5.58 -6.62
N GLU A 93 3.56 -4.43 -6.98
CA GLU A 93 2.92 -3.12 -6.85
C GLU A 93 1.62 -3.05 -7.66
N GLU A 94 1.63 -3.51 -8.91
CA GLU A 94 0.43 -3.54 -9.75
C GLU A 94 -0.72 -4.34 -9.11
N ARG A 95 -0.39 -5.46 -8.46
CA ARG A 95 -1.35 -6.28 -7.72
C ARG A 95 -1.81 -5.56 -6.45
N ALA A 96 -0.88 -5.01 -5.67
CA ALA A 96 -1.18 -4.32 -4.43
C ALA A 96 -2.06 -3.09 -4.66
N ARG A 97 -1.87 -2.35 -5.76
CA ARG A 97 -2.68 -1.19 -6.13
C ARG A 97 -4.16 -1.54 -6.33
N LYS A 98 -4.45 -2.73 -6.86
CA LYS A 98 -5.84 -3.22 -7.01
C LYS A 98 -6.51 -3.50 -5.67
N CYS A 99 -5.75 -3.61 -4.58
CA CYS A 99 -6.32 -3.79 -3.24
C CYS A 99 -6.80 -2.48 -2.61
N TYR A 100 -6.46 -1.30 -3.15
CA TYR A 100 -6.87 -0.02 -2.57
C TYR A 100 -8.22 0.43 -3.11
N ALA A 101 -9.13 0.82 -2.22
CA ALA A 101 -10.48 1.24 -2.57
C ALA A 101 -10.58 2.58 -3.30
N GLU A 102 -9.53 3.39 -3.23
CA GLU A 102 -9.45 4.70 -3.86
C GLU A 102 -8.37 4.68 -4.96
N PRO A 103 -8.57 5.40 -6.08
CA PRO A 103 -7.55 5.54 -7.10
C PRO A 103 -6.26 6.10 -6.51
N ILE A 104 -5.14 5.40 -6.73
CA ILE A 104 -3.83 5.85 -6.28
C ILE A 104 -3.14 6.54 -7.45
N SER A 105 -2.81 7.82 -7.29
CA SER A 105 -1.99 8.56 -8.25
C SER A 105 -0.65 7.86 -8.47
N ARG A 106 -0.19 7.81 -9.72
CA ARG A 106 1.21 7.50 -10.02
C ARG A 106 2.03 8.76 -9.71
N LEU A 107 3.09 8.58 -8.93
CA LEU A 107 4.16 9.57 -8.82
C LEU A 107 5.14 9.37 -9.97
#